data_AF-A0A925W2M6-F1
#
_entry.id   AF-A0A925W2M6-F1
#
_cell.length_a   1.000
_cell.length_b   1.000
_cell.length_c   1.000
_cell.angle_alpha   90.00
_cell.angle_beta   90.00
_cell.angle_gamma   90.00
#
_symmetry.space_group_name_H-M   'P 1'
#
loop_
_entity.id
_entity.type
_entity.pdbx_description
1 polymer ?
#
loop_
_entity_poly.entity_id
_entity_poly.type
_entity_poly.pdbx_seq_one_letter_code
_entity_poly.pdbx_strand_id
1 'polypeptide(L)'
;MHTVSLYRRLTLVGAFLAATAPDALVAQPAAATTPPPLLNQPANPSLRGFRWRSIGPVGQGGRVDDIAVDEKRTSTWYVGFAVGGIAKTVNNGTTFEPIFDNYGSASIADITLAPSDANVIYVATGEANNRQTTTYGDGLYKSTDAGRTFRNVGFKDAQTLGRVLVHPRDPNTVWVAVGGDLYGSNTERGVFMSTDGGASWRKTLYVDEFTSATEIIIDPSNPQNLWAAMYQRQRTAWGFNGGGAGSGIYSSTDGGRTWKKMTGNGLPRGTMGRVALDICLTQPNVIYAQIEVAQDKEKPVAAAPVDPAAGRGGQAGAAAGGGGRGGAGGGRGNAPPPNPQSNGVWRSTDKGKSWTFMSNENQRPMYFSQIEVDPNNPDVVYVGGVGPMKSVDGGKTW
;
A
#
# COMPACT_ATOMS: atom_id res chain seq x y z
N MET A 1 -53.60 -13.82 6.69
CA MET A 1 -53.87 -14.14 8.11
C MET A 1 -52.58 -13.84 8.84
N HIS A 2 -52.29 -12.68 9.42
CA HIS A 2 -52.85 -11.97 10.59
C HIS A 2 -51.58 -11.27 11.16
N THR A 3 -51.49 -10.03 11.65
CA THR A 3 -52.37 -8.87 11.73
C THR A 3 -51.45 -7.67 12.04
N VAL A 4 -51.72 -6.51 11.44
CA VAL A 4 -51.14 -5.20 11.79
C VAL A 4 -51.85 -4.66 13.05
N SER A 5 -51.14 -4.03 13.97
CA SER A 5 -51.76 -3.28 15.09
C SER A 5 -51.14 -1.89 15.23
N LEU A 6 -51.79 -0.90 14.61
CA LEU A 6 -51.66 0.53 14.90
C LEU A 6 -52.50 0.86 16.14
N TYR A 7 -51.91 1.50 17.16
CA TYR A 7 -52.68 2.16 18.20
C TYR A 7 -52.84 3.66 17.88
N ARG A 8 -54.06 4.04 17.48
CA ARG A 8 -54.58 5.41 17.50
C ARG A 8 -55.15 5.69 18.90
N ARG A 9 -54.79 6.81 19.53
CA ARG A 9 -55.58 7.43 20.60
C ARG A 9 -56.11 8.78 20.11
N LEU A 10 -57.42 8.91 20.07
CA LEU A 10 -58.15 10.18 20.01
C LEU A 10 -58.14 10.81 21.41
N THR A 11 -57.82 12.10 21.50
CA THR A 11 -58.25 12.94 22.62
C THR A 11 -58.83 14.23 22.05
N LEU A 12 -60.04 14.55 22.50
CA LEU A 12 -60.81 15.73 22.12
C LEU A 12 -60.22 17.01 22.71
N VAL A 13 -60.46 18.10 21.97
CA VAL A 13 -60.02 19.48 22.17
C VAL A 13 -60.67 20.13 23.40
N GLY A 14 -59.87 20.82 24.21
CA GLY A 14 -60.32 21.89 25.12
C GLY A 14 -59.61 23.19 24.73
N ALA A 15 -60.37 24.16 24.19
CA ALA A 15 -59.85 25.46 23.82
C ALA A 15 -59.79 26.38 25.06
N PHE A 16 -58.58 26.70 25.52
CA PHE A 16 -58.33 27.83 26.41
C PHE A 16 -57.71 28.96 25.58
N LEU A 17 -58.45 30.05 25.38
CA LEU A 17 -57.86 31.32 24.94
C LEU A 17 -57.12 31.94 26.13
N ALA A 18 -55.80 31.76 26.16
CA ALA A 18 -54.92 32.61 26.95
C ALA A 18 -54.36 33.70 26.04
N ALA A 19 -54.62 34.96 26.38
CA ALA A 19 -54.00 36.10 25.72
C ALA A 19 -52.50 36.12 26.07
N THR A 20 -51.65 35.65 25.15
CA THR A 20 -50.19 35.76 25.27
C THR A 20 -49.75 37.11 24.72
N ALA A 21 -49.08 37.90 25.56
CA ALA A 21 -48.30 39.06 25.13
C ALA A 21 -47.28 38.64 24.04
N PRO A 22 -46.85 39.56 23.14
CA PRO A 22 -45.81 39.23 22.17
C PRO A 22 -44.51 38.94 22.93
N ASP A 23 -44.12 37.66 22.98
CA ASP A 23 -42.77 37.26 23.36
C ASP A 23 -41.82 37.90 22.36
N ALA A 24 -41.08 38.92 22.82
CA ALA A 24 -39.92 39.39 22.11
C ALA A 24 -38.96 38.20 21.99
N LEU A 25 -38.77 37.71 20.77
CA LEU A 25 -37.78 36.70 20.45
C LEU A 25 -36.41 37.31 20.75
N VAL A 26 -35.91 37.14 21.98
CA VAL A 26 -34.53 37.46 22.31
C VAL A 26 -33.69 36.45 21.54
N ALA A 27 -33.09 36.90 20.44
CA ALA A 27 -32.13 36.11 19.69
C ALA A 27 -31.04 35.65 20.68
N GLN A 28 -30.97 34.35 20.91
CA GLN A 28 -29.85 33.75 21.64
C GLN A 28 -28.57 34.16 20.89
N PRO A 29 -27.57 34.77 21.55
CA PRO A 29 -26.31 35.04 20.88
C PRO A 29 -25.78 33.71 20.37
N ALA A 30 -25.60 33.61 19.06
CA ALA A 30 -24.99 32.46 18.43
C ALA A 30 -23.72 32.13 19.21
N ALA A 31 -23.61 30.90 19.72
CA ALA A 31 -22.39 30.44 20.36
C ALA A 31 -21.25 30.75 19.39
N ALA A 32 -20.29 31.56 19.84
CA ALA A 32 -19.15 31.93 19.02
C ALA A 32 -18.48 30.64 18.58
N THR A 33 -18.68 30.26 17.32
CA THR A 33 -17.95 29.15 16.72
C THR A 33 -16.50 29.57 16.78
N THR A 34 -15.70 28.93 17.63
CA THR A 34 -14.26 29.14 17.65
C THR A 34 -13.80 29.02 16.21
N PRO A 35 -13.19 30.07 15.62
CA PRO A 35 -12.73 29.98 14.24
C PRO A 35 -11.80 28.77 14.16
N PRO A 36 -11.92 27.96 13.10
CA PRO A 36 -11.06 26.78 12.94
C PRO A 36 -9.60 27.22 13.14
N PRO A 37 -8.78 26.40 13.82
CA PRO A 37 -7.39 26.74 14.05
C PRO A 37 -6.76 27.14 12.72
N LEU A 38 -6.15 28.32 12.71
CA LEU A 38 -5.57 28.89 11.52
C LEU A 38 -4.36 28.01 11.16
N LEU A 39 -4.54 27.13 10.16
CA LEU A 39 -3.44 26.40 9.55
C LEU A 39 -2.35 27.40 9.15
N ASN A 40 -1.10 26.98 9.27
CA ASN A 40 0.06 27.78 8.82
C ASN A 40 0.32 29.07 9.62
N GLN A 41 0.02 29.08 10.91
CA GLN A 41 0.51 30.14 11.80
C GLN A 41 1.91 29.84 12.35
N PRO A 42 2.80 30.85 12.40
CA PRO A 42 4.06 30.72 13.11
C PRO A 42 3.85 30.50 14.62
N ALA A 43 4.56 29.53 15.20
CA ALA A 43 4.54 29.31 16.65
C ALA A 43 5.18 30.48 17.43
N ASN A 44 6.08 31.23 16.79
CA ASN A 44 6.73 32.39 17.39
C ASN A 44 5.73 33.55 17.56
N PRO A 45 5.52 34.07 18.80
CA PRO A 45 4.60 35.17 19.06
C PRO A 45 4.83 36.41 18.18
N SER A 46 6.07 36.74 17.87
CA SER A 46 6.46 37.89 17.04
C SER A 46 6.05 37.73 15.57
N LEU A 47 5.70 36.51 15.14
CA LEU A 47 5.31 36.20 13.77
C LEU A 47 3.82 35.91 13.61
N ARG A 48 2.99 36.07 14.67
CA ARG A 48 1.54 35.77 14.63
C ARG A 48 0.74 36.57 13.59
N GLY A 49 1.26 37.73 13.19
CA GLY A 49 0.71 38.54 12.10
C GLY A 49 0.94 37.98 10.69
N PHE A 50 1.84 37.00 10.55
CA PHE A 50 2.15 36.35 9.28
C PHE A 50 1.39 35.02 9.13
N ARG A 51 1.27 34.57 7.88
CA ARG A 51 0.77 33.26 7.50
C ARG A 51 1.78 32.60 6.58
N TRP A 52 2.11 31.34 6.83
CA TRP A 52 2.84 30.57 5.84
C TRP A 52 1.94 30.34 4.63
N ARG A 53 2.50 30.60 3.45
CA ARG A 53 1.86 30.29 2.17
C ARG A 53 2.76 29.31 1.43
N SER A 54 2.14 28.34 0.76
CA SER A 54 2.87 27.52 -0.21
C SER A 54 3.41 28.42 -1.33
N ILE A 55 4.66 28.22 -1.72
CA ILE A 55 5.27 28.87 -2.90
C ILE A 55 5.35 27.91 -4.10
N GLY A 56 4.65 26.78 -4.02
CA GLY A 56 4.74 25.68 -4.98
C GLY A 56 5.62 24.54 -4.47
N PRO A 57 5.62 23.44 -5.22
CA PRO A 57 6.54 23.37 -6.36
C PRO A 57 5.93 23.98 -7.62
N VAL A 58 6.68 24.85 -8.28
CA VAL A 58 6.28 25.45 -9.58
C VAL A 58 6.76 24.59 -10.77
N GLY A 59 7.52 23.51 -10.52
CA GLY A 59 8.03 22.62 -11.57
C GLY A 59 8.83 21.38 -11.12
N GLN A 60 9.08 21.18 -9.82
CA GLN A 60 9.77 19.98 -9.31
C GLN A 60 8.78 19.03 -8.65
N GLY A 61 8.68 17.81 -9.16
CA GLY A 61 7.87 16.74 -8.54
C GLY A 61 8.59 16.08 -7.37
N GLY A 62 7.82 15.43 -6.50
CA GLY A 62 8.32 14.51 -5.47
C GLY A 62 7.93 13.07 -5.78
N ARG A 63 8.37 12.13 -4.94
CA ARG A 63 7.90 10.73 -5.01
C ARG A 63 6.54 10.61 -4.33
N VAL A 64 5.56 10.13 -5.09
CA VAL A 64 4.30 9.60 -4.56
C VAL A 64 4.53 8.13 -4.29
N ASP A 65 4.30 7.70 -3.07
CA ASP A 65 4.42 6.30 -2.67
C ASP A 65 3.05 5.61 -2.64
N ASP A 66 1.97 6.37 -2.43
CA ASP A 66 0.62 5.81 -2.40
C ASP A 66 -0.48 6.80 -2.82
N ILE A 67 -1.57 6.27 -3.36
CA ILE A 67 -2.81 6.98 -3.68
C ILE A 67 -3.98 6.15 -3.17
N ALA A 68 -4.80 6.73 -2.31
CA ALA A 68 -5.97 6.06 -1.76
C ALA A 68 -7.26 6.80 -2.12
N VAL A 69 -8.29 6.07 -2.55
CA VAL A 69 -9.54 6.63 -3.06
C VAL A 69 -10.72 6.16 -2.21
N ASP A 70 -11.65 7.06 -1.87
CA ASP A 70 -12.94 6.66 -1.33
C ASP A 70 -13.80 6.10 -2.47
N GLU A 71 -13.90 4.77 -2.56
CA GLU A 71 -14.63 4.07 -3.63
C GLU A 71 -16.12 4.45 -3.70
N LYS A 72 -16.72 4.89 -2.59
CA LYS A 72 -18.12 5.33 -2.53
C LYS A 72 -18.28 6.79 -2.95
N ARG A 73 -17.19 7.58 -2.90
CA ARG A 73 -17.14 9.01 -3.24
C ARG A 73 -15.81 9.32 -3.92
N THR A 74 -15.69 8.95 -5.18
CA THR A 74 -14.43 9.03 -5.95
C THR A 74 -13.88 10.45 -6.14
N SER A 75 -14.66 11.49 -5.80
CA SER A 75 -14.17 12.86 -5.70
C SER A 75 -13.24 13.11 -4.52
N THR A 76 -13.21 12.20 -3.55
CA THR A 76 -12.37 12.24 -2.37
C THR A 76 -11.26 11.21 -2.47
N TRP A 77 -10.01 11.68 -2.44
CA TRP A 77 -8.83 10.83 -2.47
C TRP A 77 -7.63 11.51 -1.85
N TYR A 78 -6.60 10.70 -1.57
CA TYR A 78 -5.45 11.03 -0.76
C TYR A 78 -4.18 10.67 -1.53
N VAL A 79 -3.13 11.46 -1.33
CA VAL A 79 -1.80 11.22 -1.90
C VAL A 79 -0.80 11.16 -0.76
N GLY A 80 -0.11 10.04 -0.63
CA GLY A 80 0.99 9.82 0.29
C GLY A 80 2.32 10.06 -0.40
N PHE A 81 3.14 10.96 0.15
CA PHE A 81 4.45 11.25 -0.38
C PHE A 81 5.55 10.51 0.39
N ALA A 82 6.58 10.08 -0.33
CA ALA A 82 7.79 9.53 0.26
C ALA A 82 8.42 10.45 1.31
N VAL A 83 8.36 11.76 1.03
CA VAL A 83 8.69 12.87 1.94
C VAL A 83 7.77 14.04 1.56
N GLY A 84 6.76 14.31 2.38
CA GLY A 84 5.79 15.38 2.12
C GLY A 84 4.44 15.23 2.82
N GLY A 85 4.27 14.20 3.66
CA GLY A 85 3.01 13.96 4.37
C GLY A 85 1.90 13.50 3.43
N ILE A 86 0.68 13.91 3.74
CA ILE A 86 -0.53 13.53 3.01
C ILE A 86 -1.24 14.77 2.50
N ALA A 87 -1.55 14.76 1.20
CA ALA A 87 -2.45 15.73 0.59
C ALA A 87 -3.80 15.06 0.27
N LYS A 88 -4.90 15.67 0.69
CA LYS A 88 -6.27 15.21 0.45
C LYS A 88 -6.98 16.13 -0.53
N THR A 89 -7.78 15.56 -1.42
CA THR A 89 -8.78 16.31 -2.19
C THR A 89 -10.18 15.79 -1.89
N VAL A 90 -11.17 16.65 -2.11
CA VAL A 90 -12.61 16.33 -2.04
C VAL A 90 -13.35 16.74 -3.32
N ASN A 91 -12.62 17.28 -4.31
CA ASN A 91 -13.15 17.86 -5.53
C ASN A 91 -12.39 17.37 -6.78
N ASN A 92 -12.14 16.06 -6.85
CA ASN A 92 -11.50 15.40 -8.00
C ASN A 92 -10.10 15.98 -8.35
N GLY A 93 -9.32 16.37 -7.34
CA GLY A 93 -7.95 16.86 -7.55
C GLY A 93 -7.87 18.30 -8.05
N THR A 94 -8.97 19.05 -8.04
CA THR A 94 -8.95 20.49 -8.36
C THR A 94 -8.14 21.26 -7.32
N THR A 95 -8.31 20.92 -6.04
CA THR A 95 -7.50 21.45 -4.93
C THR A 95 -7.11 20.34 -3.97
N PHE A 96 -6.00 20.56 -3.26
CA PHE A 96 -5.50 19.67 -2.22
C PHE A 96 -5.28 20.41 -0.91
N GLU A 97 -5.57 19.73 0.18
CA GLU A 97 -5.34 20.18 1.55
C GLU A 97 -4.33 19.24 2.22
N PRO A 98 -3.24 19.75 2.83
CA PRO A 98 -2.36 18.93 3.64
C PRO A 98 -3.09 18.55 4.94
N ILE A 99 -3.11 17.27 5.27
CA ILE A 99 -3.82 16.75 6.45
C ILE A 99 -2.89 16.09 7.47
N PHE A 100 -1.58 16.01 7.19
CA PHE A 100 -0.62 15.28 8.00
C PHE A 100 0.60 16.11 8.47
N ASP A 101 0.58 17.43 8.30
CA ASP A 101 1.73 18.32 8.59
C ASP A 101 2.09 18.44 10.07
N ASN A 102 1.20 18.04 10.98
CA ASN A 102 1.38 18.17 12.43
C ASN A 102 1.67 16.84 13.14
N TYR A 103 2.05 15.79 12.40
CA TYR A 103 2.37 14.47 12.95
C TYR A 103 3.86 14.15 12.79
N GLY A 104 4.32 13.07 13.43
CA GLY A 104 5.76 12.90 13.71
C GLY A 104 6.63 12.49 12.52
N SER A 105 6.07 12.04 11.39
CA SER A 105 6.82 11.77 10.17
C SER A 105 6.15 12.33 8.92
N ALA A 106 6.96 12.85 8.02
CA ALA A 106 6.55 13.27 6.67
C ALA A 106 6.68 12.14 5.63
N SER A 107 7.22 10.98 6.00
CA SER A 107 7.39 9.84 5.11
C SER A 107 6.20 8.90 5.20
N ILE A 108 5.44 8.77 4.11
CA ILE A 108 4.25 7.94 4.04
C ILE A 108 4.57 6.69 3.22
N ALA A 109 4.24 5.52 3.79
CA ALA A 109 4.38 4.24 3.13
C ALA A 109 3.07 3.77 2.50
N ASP A 110 1.94 3.99 3.18
CA ASP A 110 0.62 3.49 2.78
C ASP A 110 -0.49 4.29 3.48
N ILE A 111 -1.58 4.54 2.76
CA ILE A 111 -2.83 5.14 3.23
C ILE A 111 -3.95 4.16 2.91
N THR A 112 -4.48 3.48 3.92
CA THR A 112 -5.57 2.54 3.73
C THR A 112 -6.87 3.06 4.32
N LEU A 113 -7.88 3.24 3.46
CA LEU A 113 -9.26 3.48 3.88
C LEU A 113 -9.93 2.14 4.20
N ALA A 114 -10.71 2.06 5.27
CA ALA A 114 -11.50 0.86 5.54
C ALA A 114 -12.63 0.72 4.50
N PRO A 115 -12.75 -0.42 3.78
CA PRO A 115 -13.79 -0.58 2.74
C PRO A 115 -15.22 -0.44 3.28
N SER A 116 -15.42 -0.84 4.53
CA SER A 116 -16.71 -0.74 5.22
C SER A 116 -17.07 0.69 5.64
N ASP A 117 -16.08 1.53 5.98
CA ASP A 117 -16.26 2.92 6.44
C ASP A 117 -15.04 3.79 6.10
N ALA A 118 -15.17 4.64 5.07
CA ALA A 118 -14.11 5.54 4.61
C ALA A 118 -13.73 6.65 5.61
N ASN A 119 -14.45 6.80 6.74
CA ASN A 119 -13.99 7.67 7.83
C ASN A 119 -12.83 7.05 8.62
N VAL A 120 -12.69 5.72 8.60
CA VAL A 120 -11.59 5.02 9.24
C VAL A 120 -10.44 4.91 8.24
N ILE A 121 -9.33 5.57 8.58
CA ILE A 121 -8.12 5.60 7.75
C ILE A 121 -6.95 5.15 8.61
N TYR A 122 -6.13 4.25 8.06
CA TYR A 122 -4.83 3.90 8.61
C TYR A 122 -3.74 4.49 7.74
N VAL A 123 -2.73 5.07 8.37
CA VAL A 123 -1.57 5.69 7.71
C VAL A 123 -0.30 5.05 8.25
N ALA A 124 0.40 4.33 7.40
CA ALA A 124 1.71 3.79 7.69
C ALA A 124 2.78 4.82 7.34
N THR A 125 3.67 5.09 8.29
CA THR A 125 4.82 5.98 8.07
C THR A 125 6.12 5.20 7.86
N GLY A 126 7.04 5.78 7.10
CA GLY A 126 8.36 5.23 6.81
C GLY A 126 8.35 4.23 5.67
N GLU A 127 8.77 4.66 4.48
CA GLU A 127 8.66 3.89 3.24
C GLU A 127 9.39 2.51 3.29
N ALA A 128 8.75 1.47 2.74
CA ALA A 128 9.32 0.13 2.64
C ALA A 128 10.28 -0.08 1.45
N ASN A 129 10.78 1.00 0.84
CA ASN A 129 11.75 0.90 -0.24
C ASN A 129 13.13 0.58 0.30
N ASN A 130 13.91 -0.18 -0.47
CA ASN A 130 15.29 -0.45 -0.12
C ASN A 130 16.16 0.57 -0.85
N ARG A 131 16.11 1.84 -0.43
CA ARG A 131 16.89 2.96 -1.00
C ARG A 131 17.61 3.77 0.07
N GLN A 132 18.75 4.36 -0.28
CA GLN A 132 19.48 5.24 0.65
C GLN A 132 18.79 6.60 0.89
N THR A 133 17.78 6.92 0.08
CA THR A 133 16.97 8.14 0.20
C THR A 133 15.65 7.86 0.92
N THR A 134 15.46 6.64 1.43
CA THR A 134 14.31 6.26 2.24
C THR A 134 14.39 6.95 3.59
N THR A 135 13.30 7.59 3.99
CA THR A 135 13.17 8.25 5.29
C THR A 135 12.40 7.34 6.25
N TYR A 136 12.78 7.33 7.53
CA TYR A 136 12.09 6.55 8.55
C TYR A 136 10.76 7.21 8.96
N GLY A 137 9.84 6.38 9.40
CA GLY A 137 8.58 6.70 10.02
C GLY A 137 8.66 6.63 11.54
N ASP A 138 7.54 6.97 12.18
CA ASP A 138 7.32 6.94 13.61
C ASP A 138 6.08 6.11 13.99
N GLY A 139 5.63 5.24 13.08
CA GLY A 139 4.65 4.19 13.33
C GLY A 139 3.36 4.32 12.51
N LEU A 140 2.33 3.63 12.98
CA LEU A 140 1.01 3.58 12.33
C LEU A 140 0.07 4.58 12.99
N TYR A 141 -0.64 5.34 12.18
CA TYR A 141 -1.67 6.29 12.61
C TYR A 141 -3.05 5.81 12.20
N LYS A 142 -4.06 6.11 13.03
CA LYS A 142 -5.47 5.89 12.75
C LYS A 142 -6.24 7.20 12.83
N SER A 143 -7.10 7.43 11.85
CA SER A 143 -8.18 8.43 11.89
C SER A 143 -9.53 7.71 11.93
N THR A 144 -10.51 8.33 12.59
CA THR A 144 -11.93 7.92 12.56
C THR A 144 -12.84 9.04 12.08
N ASP A 145 -12.26 10.08 11.46
CA ASP A 145 -12.95 11.29 11.01
C ASP A 145 -12.53 11.72 9.60
N ALA A 146 -12.17 10.74 8.76
CA ALA A 146 -11.73 10.89 7.37
C ALA A 146 -10.46 11.73 7.20
N GLY A 147 -9.55 11.64 8.18
CA GLY A 147 -8.23 12.27 8.17
C GLY A 147 -8.21 13.70 8.68
N ARG A 148 -9.21 14.14 9.47
CA ARG A 148 -9.13 15.45 10.14
C ARG A 148 -8.20 15.38 11.35
N THR A 149 -8.25 14.27 12.09
CA THR A 149 -7.36 13.98 13.21
C THR A 149 -6.82 12.56 13.10
N PHE A 150 -5.59 12.38 13.58
CA PHE A 150 -4.92 11.09 13.63
C PHE A 150 -4.38 10.81 15.03
N ARG A 151 -4.35 9.53 15.40
CA ARG A 151 -3.71 9.02 16.62
C ARG A 151 -2.74 7.91 16.24
N ASN A 152 -1.52 7.95 16.77
CA ASN A 152 -0.58 6.86 16.63
C ASN A 152 -1.08 5.63 17.43
N VAL A 153 -1.12 4.48 16.77
CA VAL A 153 -1.66 3.20 17.27
C VAL A 153 -0.61 2.08 17.28
N GLY A 154 0.69 2.39 17.17
CA GLY A 154 1.76 1.41 17.33
C GLY A 154 2.98 1.63 16.44
N PHE A 155 3.99 0.77 16.58
CA PHE A 155 5.19 0.67 15.74
C PHE A 155 6.11 1.89 15.74
N LYS A 156 6.21 2.59 16.88
CA LYS A 156 7.04 3.80 17.00
C LYS A 156 8.53 3.57 16.73
N ASP A 157 9.01 2.35 16.99
CA ASP A 157 10.42 1.98 16.85
C ASP A 157 10.68 1.14 15.59
N ALA A 158 9.64 0.81 14.82
CA ALA A 158 9.77 -0.06 13.64
C ALA A 158 10.48 0.62 12.47
N GLN A 159 10.50 1.97 12.43
CA GLN A 159 11.07 2.84 11.39
C GLN A 159 10.51 2.69 9.97
N THR A 160 10.21 1.49 9.49
CA THR A 160 9.60 1.30 8.16
C THR A 160 8.38 0.40 8.26
N LEU A 161 7.30 0.85 7.62
CA LEU A 161 6.07 0.13 7.43
C LEU A 161 5.85 -0.06 5.93
N GLY A 162 5.14 -1.12 5.56
CA GLY A 162 4.70 -1.41 4.21
C GLY A 162 3.18 -1.27 4.09
N ARG A 163 2.58 -2.12 3.26
CA ARG A 163 1.12 -2.13 3.04
C ARG A 163 0.35 -2.37 4.34
N VAL A 164 -0.68 -1.57 4.56
CA VAL A 164 -1.72 -1.81 5.56
C VAL A 164 -2.90 -2.46 4.85
N LEU A 165 -3.59 -3.36 5.54
CA LEU A 165 -4.76 -4.04 5.00
C LEU A 165 -5.86 -4.04 6.05
N VAL A 166 -7.04 -3.56 5.67
CA VAL A 166 -8.21 -3.53 6.55
C VAL A 166 -9.23 -4.56 6.06
N HIS A 167 -9.81 -5.31 7.00
CA HIS A 167 -10.81 -6.32 6.67
C HIS A 167 -12.02 -5.69 5.96
N PRO A 168 -12.55 -6.30 4.87
CA PRO A 168 -13.56 -5.67 4.00
C PRO A 168 -14.85 -5.27 4.72
N ARG A 169 -15.18 -5.93 5.83
CA ARG A 169 -16.44 -5.75 6.58
C ARG A 169 -16.26 -5.33 8.03
N ASP A 170 -15.03 -5.18 8.50
CA ASP A 170 -14.74 -4.83 9.89
C ASP A 170 -13.53 -3.88 9.94
N PRO A 171 -13.74 -2.59 10.23
CA PRO A 171 -12.66 -1.62 10.26
C PRO A 171 -11.69 -1.82 11.44
N ASN A 172 -12.00 -2.71 12.40
CA ASN A 172 -11.13 -3.00 13.54
C ASN A 172 -10.22 -4.21 13.34
N THR A 173 -10.48 -5.04 12.33
CA THR A 173 -9.57 -6.11 11.94
C THR A 173 -8.60 -5.59 10.88
N VAL A 174 -7.33 -5.49 11.24
CA VAL A 174 -6.29 -4.84 10.43
C VAL A 174 -5.01 -5.65 10.47
N TRP A 175 -4.34 -5.76 9.33
CA TRP A 175 -3.00 -6.31 9.21
C TRP A 175 -2.03 -5.23 8.72
N VAL A 176 -0.80 -5.29 9.20
CA VAL A 176 0.26 -4.36 8.82
C VAL A 176 1.49 -5.15 8.44
N ALA A 177 2.01 -4.90 7.24
CA ALA A 177 3.34 -5.33 6.85
C ALA A 177 4.36 -4.38 7.51
N VAL A 178 5.18 -4.89 8.42
CA VAL A 178 6.19 -4.11 9.13
C VAL A 178 7.57 -4.43 8.57
N GLY A 179 8.26 -3.38 8.10
CA GLY A 179 9.56 -3.48 7.45
C GLY A 179 10.72 -3.58 8.45
N GLY A 180 10.64 -2.85 9.56
CA GLY A 180 11.74 -2.78 10.53
C GLY A 180 12.84 -1.80 10.11
N ASP A 181 13.96 -1.82 10.83
CA ASP A 181 15.13 -1.00 10.52
C ASP A 181 15.75 -1.42 9.17
N LEU A 182 15.99 -0.44 8.30
CA LEU A 182 16.61 -0.65 6.98
C LEU A 182 18.14 -0.75 7.07
N TYR A 183 18.77 -0.08 8.03
CA TYR A 183 20.23 0.00 8.21
C TYR A 183 20.74 -0.90 9.34
N GLY A 184 19.84 -1.39 10.20
CA GLY A 184 20.13 -2.32 11.28
C GLY A 184 19.25 -3.57 11.25
N SER A 185 19.50 -4.46 12.19
CA SER A 185 18.57 -5.54 12.52
C SER A 185 17.60 -5.09 13.60
N ASN A 186 16.35 -5.57 13.53
CA ASN A 186 15.40 -5.44 14.63
C ASN A 186 14.36 -6.56 14.57
N THR A 187 13.73 -6.88 15.69
CA THR A 187 12.70 -7.92 15.74
C THR A 187 11.30 -7.39 15.50
N GLU A 188 11.07 -6.07 15.58
CA GLU A 188 9.79 -5.43 15.22
C GLU A 188 9.66 -5.30 13.69
N ARG A 189 9.48 -6.46 13.05
CA ARG A 189 9.23 -6.64 11.61
C ARG A 189 8.39 -7.89 11.36
N GLY A 190 7.85 -8.01 10.16
CA GLY A 190 6.94 -9.09 9.76
C GLY A 190 5.48 -8.64 9.70
N VAL A 191 4.53 -9.57 9.71
CA VAL A 191 3.09 -9.24 9.65
C VAL A 191 2.53 -9.18 11.06
N PHE A 192 1.90 -8.06 11.38
CA PHE A 192 1.16 -7.86 12.62
C PHE A 192 -0.33 -7.78 12.32
N MET A 193 -1.15 -8.30 13.24
CA MET A 193 -2.60 -8.30 13.15
C MET A 193 -3.21 -7.69 14.42
N SER A 194 -4.22 -6.86 14.25
CA SER A 194 -5.11 -6.37 15.29
C SER A 194 -6.56 -6.75 14.98
N THR A 195 -7.36 -6.97 16.02
CA THR A 195 -8.83 -7.17 15.94
C THR A 195 -9.58 -6.15 16.80
N ASP A 196 -8.89 -5.13 17.30
CA ASP A 196 -9.41 -4.07 18.17
C ASP A 196 -9.07 -2.67 17.61
N GLY A 197 -8.81 -2.61 16.31
CA GLY A 197 -8.56 -1.37 15.59
C GLY A 197 -7.21 -0.73 15.90
N GLY A 198 -6.24 -1.50 16.36
CA GLY A 198 -4.88 -1.07 16.68
C GLY A 198 -4.66 -0.73 18.15
N ALA A 199 -5.57 -1.10 19.07
CA ALA A 199 -5.31 -0.96 20.50
C ALA A 199 -4.29 -2.01 20.98
N SER A 200 -4.27 -3.19 20.36
CA SER A 200 -3.26 -4.22 20.55
C SER A 200 -2.89 -4.90 19.23
N TRP A 201 -1.66 -5.45 19.19
CA TRP A 201 -1.10 -6.09 18.00
C TRP A 201 -0.50 -7.46 18.34
N ARG A 202 -0.74 -8.43 17.46
CA ARG A 202 -0.11 -9.75 17.49
C ARG A 202 0.79 -9.92 16.27
N LYS A 203 2.06 -10.24 16.48
CA LYS A 203 2.96 -10.67 15.39
C LYS A 203 2.55 -12.08 14.95
N THR A 204 2.17 -12.23 13.68
CA THR A 204 1.62 -13.49 13.14
C THR A 204 2.52 -14.13 12.09
N LEU A 205 3.35 -13.33 11.40
CA LEU A 205 4.40 -13.81 10.51
C LEU A 205 5.72 -13.15 10.89
N TYR A 206 6.72 -13.98 11.15
CA TYR A 206 8.10 -13.57 11.43
C TYR A 206 9.04 -14.60 10.81
N VAL A 207 10.14 -14.14 10.22
CA VAL A 207 11.15 -15.02 9.61
C VAL A 207 12.46 -14.88 10.39
N ASP A 208 13.04 -13.69 10.37
CA ASP A 208 14.27 -13.32 11.10
C ASP A 208 14.36 -11.78 11.24
N GLU A 209 15.44 -11.30 11.87
CA GLU A 209 15.70 -9.89 12.13
C GLU A 209 16.18 -9.07 10.91
N PHE A 210 16.22 -9.68 9.71
CA PHE A 210 16.59 -9.04 8.44
C PHE A 210 15.50 -9.14 7.36
N THR A 211 14.39 -9.84 7.65
CA THR A 211 13.32 -10.09 6.69
C THR A 211 12.10 -9.24 6.99
N SER A 212 11.92 -8.19 6.17
CA SER A 212 10.79 -7.27 6.22
C SER A 212 9.51 -7.92 5.66
N ALA A 213 8.33 -7.57 6.18
CA ALA A 213 7.10 -7.68 5.40
C ALA A 213 6.91 -6.36 4.64
N THR A 214 6.57 -6.43 3.36
CA THR A 214 6.32 -5.21 2.55
C THR A 214 4.90 -5.13 2.01
N GLU A 215 4.27 -6.29 1.81
CA GLU A 215 3.05 -6.42 1.03
C GLU A 215 2.11 -7.43 1.67
N ILE A 216 0.81 -7.13 1.61
CA ILE A 216 -0.24 -8.03 2.09
C ILE A 216 -1.55 -7.74 1.34
N ILE A 217 -2.20 -8.80 0.85
CA ILE A 217 -3.47 -8.74 0.13
C ILE A 217 -4.46 -9.75 0.71
N ILE A 218 -5.75 -9.53 0.49
CA ILE A 218 -6.84 -10.37 0.97
C ILE A 218 -7.76 -10.77 -0.18
N ASP A 219 -8.31 -11.96 -0.09
CA ASP A 219 -9.46 -12.33 -0.91
C ASP A 219 -10.72 -11.63 -0.36
N PRO A 220 -11.29 -10.61 -1.05
CA PRO A 220 -12.45 -9.89 -0.53
C PRO A 220 -13.69 -10.79 -0.40
N SER A 221 -13.77 -11.88 -1.16
CA SER A 221 -14.87 -12.86 -1.11
C SER A 221 -14.73 -13.84 0.06
N ASN A 222 -13.50 -14.11 0.49
CA ASN A 222 -13.21 -14.94 1.66
C ASN A 222 -12.01 -14.37 2.44
N PRO A 223 -12.25 -13.47 3.40
CA PRO A 223 -11.22 -12.84 4.23
C PRO A 223 -10.41 -13.77 5.14
N GLN A 224 -10.61 -15.09 5.06
CA GLN A 224 -9.70 -16.07 5.65
C GLN A 224 -8.45 -16.29 4.79
N ASN A 225 -8.53 -16.03 3.48
CA ASN A 225 -7.42 -16.18 2.55
C ASN A 225 -6.65 -14.86 2.43
N LEU A 226 -5.38 -14.90 2.82
CA LEU A 226 -4.46 -13.77 2.69
C LEU A 226 -3.16 -14.22 2.07
N TRP A 227 -2.47 -13.29 1.42
CA TRP A 227 -1.10 -13.48 0.95
C TRP A 227 -0.23 -12.33 1.43
N ALA A 228 0.96 -12.64 1.91
CA ALA A 228 1.93 -11.66 2.35
C ALA A 228 3.25 -11.89 1.61
N ALA A 229 3.95 -10.80 1.29
CA ALA A 229 5.26 -10.85 0.69
C ALA A 229 6.33 -10.41 1.71
N MET A 230 7.28 -11.32 1.92
CA MET A 230 8.43 -11.13 2.78
C MET A 230 9.65 -10.82 1.92
N TYR A 231 10.50 -9.92 2.40
CA TYR A 231 11.62 -9.36 1.68
C TYR A 231 12.84 -9.26 2.61
N GLN A 232 13.78 -10.18 2.44
CA GLN A 232 15.08 -10.09 3.13
C GLN A 232 15.87 -8.91 2.55
N ARG A 233 16.13 -7.91 3.39
CA ARG A 233 16.71 -6.65 2.95
C ARG A 233 17.55 -5.99 4.03
N GLN A 234 18.61 -5.32 3.61
CA GLN A 234 19.43 -4.47 4.49
C GLN A 234 20.19 -3.45 3.64
N ARG A 235 20.45 -2.26 4.18
CA ARG A 235 21.38 -1.29 3.62
C ARG A 235 22.64 -1.12 4.44
N THR A 236 23.72 -0.83 3.71
CA THR A 236 24.95 -0.28 4.25
C THR A 236 25.25 1.04 3.54
N ALA A 237 26.28 1.75 3.99
CA ALA A 237 26.68 3.02 3.37
C ALA A 237 27.08 2.87 1.88
N TRP A 238 27.55 1.68 1.47
CA TRP A 238 28.07 1.42 0.12
C TRP A 238 27.25 0.43 -0.71
N GLY A 239 26.23 -0.23 -0.13
CA GLY A 239 25.51 -1.29 -0.80
C GLY A 239 24.17 -1.65 -0.15
N PHE A 240 23.55 -2.70 -0.67
CA PHE A 240 22.34 -3.27 -0.10
C PHE A 240 22.26 -4.78 -0.36
N ASN A 241 21.60 -5.50 0.54
CA ASN A 241 21.03 -6.81 0.28
C ASN A 241 19.59 -6.59 -0.21
N GLY A 242 19.24 -7.20 -1.35
CA GLY A 242 17.92 -7.12 -1.98
C GLY A 242 17.28 -8.49 -2.20
N GLY A 243 17.55 -9.46 -1.32
CA GLY A 243 16.92 -10.77 -1.38
C GLY A 243 17.68 -11.84 -0.60
N GLY A 244 17.02 -12.97 -0.38
CA GLY A 244 17.61 -14.09 0.35
C GLY A 244 16.59 -15.17 0.69
N ALA A 245 17.01 -16.13 1.52
CA ALA A 245 16.19 -17.27 1.91
C ALA A 245 14.93 -16.86 2.69
N GLY A 246 14.94 -15.70 3.35
CA GLY A 246 13.77 -15.16 4.04
C GLY A 246 12.69 -14.62 3.09
N SER A 247 13.08 -14.20 1.89
CA SER A 247 12.16 -13.66 0.89
C SER A 247 11.18 -14.71 0.36
N GLY A 248 9.99 -14.26 -0.03
CA GLY A 248 8.99 -15.11 -0.68
C GLY A 248 7.56 -14.67 -0.42
N ILE A 249 6.64 -15.40 -1.04
CA ILE A 249 5.20 -15.23 -0.82
C ILE A 249 4.75 -16.25 0.24
N TYR A 250 3.94 -15.80 1.19
CA TYR A 250 3.34 -16.61 2.24
C TYR A 250 1.83 -16.53 2.09
N SER A 251 1.14 -17.64 2.32
CA SER A 251 -0.33 -17.72 2.28
C SER A 251 -0.90 -18.08 3.64
N SER A 252 -2.07 -17.55 3.94
CA SER A 252 -2.88 -17.89 5.10
C SER A 252 -4.28 -18.31 4.63
N THR A 253 -4.89 -19.24 5.36
CA THR A 253 -6.28 -19.68 5.17
C THR A 253 -7.10 -19.56 6.45
N ASP A 254 -6.58 -18.84 7.45
CA ASP A 254 -7.18 -18.68 8.78
C ASP A 254 -7.23 -17.21 9.23
N GLY A 255 -7.28 -16.29 8.27
CA GLY A 255 -7.38 -14.85 8.52
C GLY A 255 -6.05 -14.23 8.98
N GLY A 256 -4.93 -14.77 8.50
CA GLY A 256 -3.58 -14.27 8.80
C GLY A 256 -3.13 -14.62 10.22
N ARG A 257 -3.70 -15.65 10.86
CA ARG A 257 -3.26 -16.12 12.17
C ARG A 257 -2.05 -17.02 12.04
N THR A 258 -2.01 -17.86 11.01
CA THR A 258 -0.88 -18.69 10.63
C THR A 258 -0.59 -18.53 9.13
N TRP A 259 0.66 -18.82 8.76
CA TRP A 259 1.17 -18.56 7.42
C TRP A 259 2.04 -19.72 6.94
N LYS A 260 1.93 -20.04 5.65
CA LYS A 260 2.75 -21.05 4.97
C LYS A 260 3.49 -20.42 3.80
N LYS A 261 4.83 -20.58 3.78
CA LYS A 261 5.66 -20.17 2.65
C LYS A 261 5.25 -20.95 1.39
N MET A 262 5.08 -20.24 0.29
CA MET A 262 4.73 -20.82 -1.01
C MET A 262 6.01 -21.14 -1.78
N THR A 263 6.06 -22.33 -2.38
CA THR A 263 7.18 -22.80 -3.21
C THR A 263 6.66 -23.67 -4.35
N GLY A 264 7.41 -23.72 -5.46
CA GLY A 264 7.04 -24.54 -6.62
C GLY A 264 5.86 -23.99 -7.43
N ASN A 265 5.20 -24.88 -8.18
CA ASN A 265 4.01 -24.58 -8.99
C ASN A 265 4.09 -23.31 -9.86
N GLY A 266 5.25 -23.09 -10.47
CA GLY A 266 5.49 -21.97 -11.39
C GLY A 266 6.07 -20.69 -10.76
N LEU A 267 6.20 -20.64 -9.42
CA LEU A 267 7.04 -19.62 -8.78
C LEU A 267 8.52 -19.79 -9.15
N PRO A 268 9.31 -18.71 -9.09
CA PRO A 268 10.76 -18.76 -9.31
C PRO A 268 11.43 -19.80 -8.41
N ARG A 269 12.42 -20.52 -8.97
CA ARG A 269 13.26 -21.45 -8.21
C ARG A 269 14.44 -20.77 -7.52
N GLY A 270 14.88 -19.63 -8.06
CA GLY A 270 16.01 -18.88 -7.54
C GLY A 270 15.70 -17.99 -6.35
N THR A 271 16.75 -17.31 -5.87
CA THR A 271 16.62 -16.36 -4.75
C THR A 271 15.66 -15.24 -5.12
N MET A 272 14.58 -15.10 -4.34
CA MET A 272 13.62 -14.01 -4.50
C MET A 272 14.08 -12.75 -3.75
N GLY A 273 13.78 -11.58 -4.31
CA GLY A 273 13.93 -10.28 -3.69
C GLY A 273 12.56 -9.68 -3.32
N ARG A 274 12.36 -8.39 -3.61
CA ARG A 274 11.07 -7.74 -3.37
C ARG A 274 9.95 -8.37 -4.21
N VAL A 275 8.76 -8.46 -3.62
CA VAL A 275 7.55 -8.89 -4.30
C VAL A 275 6.45 -7.88 -4.06
N ALA A 276 5.78 -7.46 -5.13
CA ALA A 276 4.49 -6.76 -5.09
C ALA A 276 3.36 -7.74 -5.41
N LEU A 277 2.22 -7.59 -4.75
CA LEU A 277 1.06 -8.46 -4.91
C LEU A 277 -0.19 -7.61 -5.14
N ASP A 278 -1.07 -8.06 -6.01
CA ASP A 278 -2.43 -7.54 -6.10
C ASP A 278 -3.42 -8.57 -6.66
N ILE A 279 -4.71 -8.34 -6.43
CA ILE A 279 -5.81 -9.26 -6.69
C ILE A 279 -6.98 -8.54 -7.37
N CYS A 280 -7.55 -9.16 -8.41
CA CYS A 280 -8.74 -8.60 -9.05
C CYS A 280 -9.96 -8.76 -8.12
N LEU A 281 -10.58 -7.65 -7.70
CA LEU A 281 -11.67 -7.66 -6.71
C LEU A 281 -12.90 -8.46 -7.17
N THR A 282 -13.28 -8.33 -8.44
CA THR A 282 -14.43 -9.06 -9.03
C THR A 282 -14.10 -10.51 -9.41
N GLN A 283 -12.82 -10.84 -9.56
CA GLN A 283 -12.34 -12.18 -9.90
C GLN A 283 -11.18 -12.59 -8.99
N PRO A 284 -11.43 -12.82 -7.68
CA PRO A 284 -10.36 -13.03 -6.68
C PRO A 284 -9.61 -14.37 -6.83
N ASN A 285 -9.90 -15.15 -7.87
CA ASN A 285 -9.04 -16.26 -8.29
C ASN A 285 -7.77 -15.75 -8.98
N VAL A 286 -7.80 -14.55 -9.54
CA VAL A 286 -6.69 -13.95 -10.28
C VAL A 286 -5.84 -13.09 -9.36
N ILE A 287 -4.60 -13.52 -9.15
CA ILE A 287 -3.60 -12.83 -8.34
C ILE A 287 -2.38 -12.55 -9.22
N TYR A 288 -1.86 -11.34 -9.13
CA TYR A 288 -0.62 -10.94 -9.75
C TYR A 288 0.50 -10.84 -8.73
N ALA A 289 1.70 -11.22 -9.14
CA ALA A 289 2.92 -11.04 -8.37
C ALA A 289 4.01 -10.46 -9.27
N GLN A 290 4.52 -9.28 -8.92
CA GLN A 290 5.72 -8.73 -9.56
C GLN A 290 6.92 -9.06 -8.67
N ILE A 291 7.85 -9.88 -9.17
CA ILE A 291 8.88 -10.53 -8.36
C ILE A 291 10.27 -10.14 -8.84
N GLU A 292 11.13 -9.74 -7.90
CA GLU A 292 12.59 -9.73 -8.08
C GLU A 292 13.13 -11.14 -7.95
N VAL A 293 13.91 -11.57 -8.93
CA VAL A 293 14.55 -12.88 -8.99
C VAL A 293 16.03 -12.65 -9.27
N ALA A 294 16.89 -13.05 -8.33
CA ALA A 294 18.30 -13.12 -8.62
C ALA A 294 18.52 -14.18 -9.71
N GLN A 295 19.34 -13.86 -10.71
CA GLN A 295 19.91 -14.88 -11.59
C GLN A 295 20.88 -15.74 -10.77
N ASP A 296 20.36 -16.73 -10.08
CA ASP A 296 21.19 -17.69 -9.39
C ASP A 296 21.84 -18.65 -10.38
N LYS A 297 23.07 -19.08 -10.06
CA LYS A 297 23.90 -19.94 -10.91
C LYS A 297 23.41 -21.40 -10.94
N GLU A 298 22.12 -21.66 -10.75
CA GLU A 298 21.59 -23.00 -10.99
C GLU A 298 21.64 -23.27 -12.50
N LYS A 299 22.22 -24.42 -12.86
CA LYS A 299 22.35 -24.80 -14.28
C LYS A 299 20.96 -24.80 -14.92
N PRO A 300 20.78 -24.16 -16.09
CA PRO A 300 19.54 -24.25 -16.83
C PRO A 300 19.16 -25.72 -17.04
N VAL A 301 17.92 -26.09 -16.70
CA VAL A 301 17.36 -27.34 -17.20
C VAL A 301 17.13 -27.13 -18.70
N ALA A 302 17.67 -28.02 -19.52
CA ALA A 302 17.71 -27.88 -20.97
C ALA A 302 16.36 -27.43 -21.55
N ALA A 303 16.39 -26.31 -22.28
CA ALA A 303 15.34 -26.00 -23.24
C ALA A 303 15.32 -27.09 -24.32
N ALA A 304 14.14 -27.41 -24.85
CA ALA A 304 14.00 -28.33 -25.99
C ALA A 304 14.89 -27.85 -27.16
N PRO A 305 15.43 -28.76 -28.00
CA PRO A 305 16.50 -28.43 -28.93
C PRO A 305 16.08 -27.39 -29.96
N VAL A 306 16.93 -26.37 -30.14
CA VAL A 306 16.89 -25.48 -31.31
C VAL A 306 18.25 -25.57 -32.00
N ASP A 307 18.19 -25.75 -33.31
CA ASP A 307 19.22 -26.07 -34.32
C ASP A 307 20.56 -25.30 -34.16
N PRO A 308 21.76 -25.95 -34.26
CA PRO A 308 23.03 -25.32 -33.93
C PRO A 308 23.70 -24.75 -35.18
N ALA A 309 23.56 -23.45 -35.41
CA ALA A 309 24.45 -22.71 -36.29
C ALA A 309 24.78 -21.33 -35.70
N ALA A 310 26.09 -21.03 -35.65
CA ALA A 310 26.77 -19.86 -35.08
C ALA A 310 26.91 -19.88 -33.55
N GLY A 311 28.08 -19.72 -32.93
CA GLY A 311 29.39 -19.26 -33.40
C GLY A 311 30.11 -18.66 -32.18
N ARG A 312 31.39 -19.01 -32.01
CA ARG A 312 32.25 -18.84 -30.82
C ARG A 312 32.49 -17.39 -30.37
N GLY A 313 32.80 -17.23 -29.07
CA GLY A 313 33.63 -16.13 -28.54
C GLY A 313 33.48 -15.96 -27.02
N GLY A 314 34.52 -16.26 -26.23
CA GLY A 314 34.47 -16.24 -24.76
C GLY A 314 35.12 -15.02 -24.10
N GLN A 315 34.88 -14.83 -22.80
CA GLN A 315 35.88 -14.69 -21.73
C GLN A 315 35.19 -14.44 -20.39
N ALA A 316 35.69 -15.11 -19.35
CA ALA A 316 35.28 -14.94 -17.96
C ALA A 316 35.91 -13.67 -17.35
N GLY A 317 35.11 -12.92 -16.59
CA GLY A 317 35.56 -11.80 -15.76
C GLY A 317 34.58 -11.59 -14.61
N ALA A 318 35.10 -11.58 -13.38
CA ALA A 318 34.37 -11.36 -12.14
C ALA A 318 33.81 -9.92 -12.06
N ALA A 319 32.57 -9.75 -11.58
CA ALA A 319 32.07 -8.46 -11.14
C ALA A 319 30.93 -8.59 -10.11
N ALA A 320 31.00 -7.72 -9.11
CA ALA A 320 30.09 -7.56 -8.00
C ALA A 320 28.64 -7.28 -8.44
N GLY A 321 27.69 -7.71 -7.61
CA GLY A 321 26.25 -7.48 -7.76
C GLY A 321 25.90 -6.00 -7.75
N GLY A 322 25.95 -5.38 -8.93
CA GLY A 322 25.37 -4.09 -9.22
C GLY A 322 24.01 -4.31 -9.86
N GLY A 323 22.96 -3.75 -9.26
CA GLY A 323 21.64 -3.62 -9.89
C GLY A 323 21.80 -2.95 -11.25
N GLY A 324 21.72 -3.77 -12.30
CA GLY A 324 21.83 -3.32 -13.68
C GLY A 324 20.64 -2.43 -14.03
N ARG A 325 20.94 -1.24 -14.52
CA ARG A 325 19.98 -0.38 -15.22
C ARG A 325 19.48 -1.14 -16.45
N GLY A 326 18.29 -1.74 -16.36
CA GLY A 326 17.47 -2.03 -17.54
C GLY A 326 16.96 -0.70 -18.06
N GLY A 327 17.70 -0.10 -19.00
CA GLY A 327 17.40 1.22 -19.54
C GLY A 327 16.07 1.23 -20.28
N ALA A 328 15.28 2.27 -20.03
CA ALA A 328 14.33 2.78 -21.00
C ALA A 328 15.11 3.16 -22.27
N GLY A 329 14.90 2.41 -23.33
CA GLY A 329 15.49 2.65 -24.64
C GLY A 329 14.57 2.08 -25.70
N GLY A 330 13.74 2.95 -26.28
CA GLY A 330 12.90 2.62 -27.42
C GLY A 330 13.77 2.11 -28.57
N GLY A 331 13.64 0.83 -28.88
CA GLY A 331 14.25 0.19 -30.03
C GLY A 331 13.37 -0.99 -30.42
N ARG A 332 12.76 -0.92 -31.62
CA ARG A 332 11.99 -2.00 -32.25
C ARG A 332 12.93 -3.11 -32.76
N GLY A 333 13.72 -3.70 -31.86
CA GLY A 333 14.37 -4.99 -32.07
C GLY A 333 13.59 -6.05 -31.28
N ASN A 334 13.52 -7.28 -31.78
CA ASN A 334 12.86 -8.37 -31.05
C ASN A 334 13.43 -8.46 -29.63
N ALA A 335 12.63 -8.12 -28.63
CA ALA A 335 12.96 -8.37 -27.25
C ALA A 335 13.22 -9.89 -27.09
N PRO A 336 14.23 -10.29 -26.31
CA PRO A 336 14.44 -11.70 -26.02
C PRO A 336 13.15 -12.30 -25.43
N PRO A 337 12.88 -13.60 -25.67
CA PRO A 337 11.70 -14.24 -25.12
C PRO A 337 11.67 -14.11 -23.59
N PRO A 338 10.48 -14.04 -22.98
CA PRO A 338 10.37 -13.91 -21.53
C PRO A 338 11.15 -15.02 -20.80
N ASN A 339 12.02 -14.63 -19.87
CA ASN A 339 12.84 -15.53 -19.06
C ASN A 339 12.36 -15.56 -17.59
N PRO A 340 11.80 -16.69 -17.11
CA PRO A 340 11.33 -16.83 -15.72
C PRO A 340 12.45 -16.92 -14.67
N GLN A 341 13.73 -16.93 -15.09
CA GLN A 341 14.90 -16.85 -14.21
C GLN A 341 15.36 -15.41 -13.93
N SER A 342 14.62 -14.41 -14.43
CA SER A 342 14.89 -12.99 -14.23
C SER A 342 13.67 -12.32 -13.61
N ASN A 343 13.83 -11.10 -13.10
CA ASN A 343 12.72 -10.29 -12.58
C ASN A 343 11.55 -10.23 -13.57
N GLY A 344 10.32 -10.13 -13.07
CA GLY A 344 9.14 -10.02 -13.93
C GLY A 344 7.81 -10.10 -13.21
N VAL A 345 6.78 -10.48 -13.97
CA VAL A 345 5.39 -10.58 -13.52
C VAL A 345 4.90 -12.02 -13.67
N TRP A 346 4.28 -12.52 -12.61
CA TRP A 346 3.60 -13.81 -12.54
C TRP A 346 2.11 -13.58 -12.31
N ARG A 347 1.30 -14.46 -12.87
CA ARG A 347 -0.16 -14.49 -12.72
C ARG A 347 -0.61 -15.86 -12.21
N SER A 348 -1.45 -15.87 -11.21
CA SER A 348 -2.24 -17.04 -10.80
C SER A 348 -3.69 -16.85 -11.23
N THR A 349 -4.39 -17.94 -11.53
CA THR A 349 -5.84 -17.96 -11.81
C THR A 349 -6.58 -18.93 -10.87
N ASP A 350 -5.92 -19.38 -9.80
CA ASP A 350 -6.40 -20.39 -8.87
C ASP A 350 -6.10 -20.03 -7.40
N LYS A 351 -6.07 -18.74 -7.07
CA LYS A 351 -5.75 -18.20 -5.73
C LYS A 351 -4.33 -18.54 -5.25
N GLY A 352 -3.37 -18.47 -6.16
CA GLY A 352 -1.95 -18.68 -5.88
C GLY A 352 -1.53 -20.14 -5.78
N LYS A 353 -2.38 -21.12 -6.09
CA LYS A 353 -1.98 -22.55 -6.05
C LYS A 353 -0.97 -22.86 -7.15
N SER A 354 -1.11 -22.22 -8.31
CA SER A 354 -0.15 -22.24 -9.42
C SER A 354 0.02 -20.85 -10.04
N TRP A 355 1.19 -20.65 -10.66
CA TRP A 355 1.63 -19.38 -11.22
C TRP A 355 2.14 -19.58 -12.65
N THR A 356 1.80 -18.62 -13.51
CA THR A 356 2.28 -18.53 -14.88
C THR A 356 3.14 -17.29 -15.01
N PHE A 357 4.34 -17.43 -15.56
CA PHE A 357 5.19 -16.30 -15.88
C PHE A 357 4.64 -15.55 -17.10
N MET A 358 4.51 -14.23 -16.99
CA MET A 358 3.85 -13.40 -18.01
C MET A 358 4.85 -12.58 -18.83
N SER A 359 5.79 -11.91 -18.17
CA SER A 359 6.77 -11.01 -18.81
C SER A 359 7.90 -10.66 -17.85
N ASN A 360 9.01 -10.12 -18.38
CA ASN A 360 10.13 -9.62 -17.59
C ASN A 360 9.96 -8.18 -17.06
N GLU A 361 8.73 -7.66 -16.99
CA GLU A 361 8.51 -6.27 -16.59
C GLU A 361 8.68 -6.07 -15.07
N ASN A 362 9.86 -5.63 -14.66
CA ASN A 362 10.18 -5.22 -13.30
C ASN A 362 11.48 -4.40 -13.30
N GLN A 363 11.40 -3.15 -13.76
CA GLN A 363 12.57 -2.32 -14.12
C GLN A 363 13.52 -2.03 -12.96
N ARG A 364 13.02 -1.95 -11.72
CA ARG A 364 13.82 -1.58 -10.56
C ARG A 364 13.20 -2.09 -9.26
N PRO A 365 13.30 -3.39 -8.98
CA PRO A 365 12.41 -4.01 -8.00
C PRO A 365 12.55 -3.43 -6.59
N MET A 366 13.78 -3.18 -6.13
CA MET A 366 14.06 -2.58 -4.83
C MET A 366 13.42 -1.18 -4.61
N TYR A 367 12.87 -0.57 -5.66
CA TYR A 367 12.32 0.79 -5.66
C TYR A 367 10.88 0.90 -6.20
N PHE A 368 10.58 0.32 -7.36
CA PHE A 368 9.31 0.55 -8.09
C PHE A 368 8.35 -0.63 -8.09
N SER A 369 8.65 -1.76 -7.40
CA SER A 369 7.73 -2.91 -7.39
C SER A 369 6.43 -2.57 -6.66
N GLN A 370 5.46 -2.10 -7.45
CA GLN A 370 4.05 -1.93 -7.16
C GLN A 370 3.32 -2.42 -8.41
N ILE A 371 2.32 -3.26 -8.20
CA ILE A 371 1.47 -3.82 -9.25
C ILE A 371 0.03 -3.63 -8.80
N GLU A 372 -0.81 -3.11 -9.69
CA GLU A 372 -2.22 -2.84 -9.42
C GLU A 372 -3.04 -3.40 -10.58
N VAL A 373 -4.08 -4.15 -10.25
CA VAL A 373 -4.98 -4.84 -11.18
C VAL A 373 -6.28 -4.05 -11.22
N ASP A 374 -6.85 -3.87 -12.42
CA ASP A 374 -8.18 -3.27 -12.51
C ASP A 374 -9.18 -4.13 -11.71
N PRO A 375 -9.94 -3.55 -10.77
CA PRO A 375 -10.82 -4.30 -9.89
C PRO A 375 -11.93 -5.04 -10.65
N ASN A 376 -12.25 -4.62 -11.88
CA ASN A 376 -13.31 -5.16 -12.73
C ASN A 376 -12.79 -5.94 -13.95
N ASN A 377 -11.50 -5.87 -14.26
CA ASN A 377 -10.92 -6.56 -15.41
C ASN A 377 -9.52 -7.13 -15.10
N PRO A 378 -9.39 -8.44 -14.86
CA PRO A 378 -8.12 -9.06 -14.51
C PRO A 378 -7.08 -9.10 -15.64
N ASP A 379 -7.40 -8.62 -16.83
CA ASP A 379 -6.43 -8.49 -17.94
C ASP A 379 -5.82 -7.08 -18.02
N VAL A 380 -6.37 -6.10 -17.30
CA VAL A 380 -5.84 -4.75 -17.20
C VAL A 380 -4.99 -4.64 -15.93
N VAL A 381 -3.70 -4.38 -16.10
CA VAL A 381 -2.72 -4.34 -15.00
C VAL A 381 -1.80 -3.15 -15.18
N TYR A 382 -1.45 -2.49 -14.09
CA TYR A 382 -0.53 -1.37 -14.03
C TYR A 382 0.68 -1.75 -13.18
N VAL A 383 1.87 -1.30 -13.56
CA VAL A 383 3.06 -1.43 -12.72
C VAL A 383 3.78 -0.09 -12.57
N GLY A 384 4.32 0.13 -11.38
CA GLY A 384 5.19 1.26 -11.08
C GLY A 384 6.50 1.21 -11.86
N GLY A 385 7.05 2.38 -12.17
CA GLY A 385 8.29 2.52 -12.92
C GLY A 385 8.75 3.97 -12.99
N VAL A 386 9.81 4.25 -13.76
CA VAL A 386 10.19 5.64 -14.08
C VAL A 386 9.06 6.34 -14.85
N GLY A 387 8.32 5.58 -15.66
CA GLY A 387 6.95 5.86 -16.04
C GLY A 387 6.08 4.65 -15.68
N PRO A 388 4.81 4.84 -15.27
CA PRO A 388 3.90 3.73 -15.07
C PRO A 388 3.65 3.01 -16.40
N MET A 389 3.62 1.68 -16.37
CA MET A 389 3.33 0.84 -17.53
C MET A 389 1.92 0.26 -17.40
N LYS A 390 1.26 -0.04 -18.52
CA LYS A 390 -0.09 -0.59 -18.55
C LYS A 390 -0.18 -1.77 -19.50
N SER A 391 -0.62 -2.91 -18.98
CA SER A 391 -1.04 -4.05 -19.78
C SER A 391 -2.56 -4.08 -19.97
N VAL A 392 -3.01 -4.64 -21.09
CA VAL A 392 -4.43 -4.97 -21.36
C VAL A 392 -4.62 -6.43 -21.78
N ASP A 393 -3.58 -7.26 -21.66
CA ASP A 393 -3.55 -8.68 -22.03
C ASP A 393 -3.11 -9.58 -20.88
N GLY A 394 -3.29 -9.11 -19.66
CA GLY A 394 -2.97 -9.80 -18.42
C GLY A 394 -1.48 -9.84 -18.10
N GLY A 395 -0.71 -8.83 -18.51
CA GLY A 395 0.70 -8.66 -18.18
C GLY A 395 1.67 -9.35 -19.16
N LYS A 396 1.21 -9.76 -20.34
CA LYS A 396 2.07 -10.37 -21.37
C LYS A 396 2.81 -9.27 -22.14
N THR A 397 2.14 -8.15 -22.42
CA THR A 397 2.70 -6.94 -23.04
C THR A 397 2.32 -5.69 -22.24
N TRP A 398 3.10 -4.61 -22.37
CA TRP A 398 3.07 -3.41 -21.51
C TRP A 398 3.20 -2.10 -22.27
#